data_AF-A0A0R2LDU5-F1
#
_entry.id   AF-A0A0R2LDU5-F1
#
_cell.length_a   1.000
_cell.length_b   1.000
_cell.length_c   1.000
_cell.angle_alpha   90.00
_cell.angle_beta   90.00
_cell.angle_gamma   90.00
#
_symmetry.space_group_name_H-M   'P 1'
#
loop_
_entity.id
_entity.type
_entity.pdbx_description
1 polymer ?
#
loop_
_entity_poly.entity_id
_entity_poly.type
_entity_poly.pdbx_seq_one_letter_code
_entity_poly.pdbx_strand_id
1 'polypeptide(L)'
;MKNLYKIDKLSALGVILISIFMEVIQMIVSDPDVANMPQMGKWLKLLIYVVGSVLSFAIGYWVFTLLLRNNDNYKLKLIVNIAIGLTIDALLIIIVVLIAGKTDIWANGIAGVIGFGALAALNWRFLEVSQSDKIKISVLTAIWFILTLV
;
A
#
# COMPACT_ATOMS: atom_id res chain seq x y z
N MET A 1 -11.49 -10.23 -21.98
CA MET A 1 -10.91 -10.29 -20.61
C MET A 1 -12.01 -9.98 -19.60
N LYS A 2 -12.73 -10.99 -19.07
CA LYS A 2 -14.01 -10.78 -18.35
C LYS A 2 -14.00 -11.03 -16.84
N ASN A 3 -12.92 -11.49 -16.20
CA ASN A 3 -13.01 -11.99 -14.81
C ASN A 3 -11.82 -11.65 -13.89
N LEU A 4 -11.16 -10.49 -14.01
CA LEU A 4 -10.05 -10.13 -13.09
C LEU A 4 -10.53 -9.84 -11.64
N TYR A 5 -11.82 -9.58 -11.40
CA TYR A 5 -12.37 -9.24 -10.08
C TYR A 5 -13.55 -10.10 -9.65
N LYS A 6 -13.58 -11.39 -10.03
CA LYS A 6 -14.37 -12.38 -9.25
C LYS A 6 -13.54 -12.85 -8.05
N ILE A 7 -13.03 -11.90 -7.28
CA ILE A 7 -12.29 -12.17 -6.06
C ILE A 7 -13.33 -12.35 -4.97
N ASP A 8 -13.40 -13.54 -4.40
CA ASP A 8 -14.25 -13.82 -3.25
C ASP A 8 -13.68 -13.12 -2.00
N LYS A 9 -14.50 -12.98 -0.96
CA LYS A 9 -14.12 -12.24 0.24
C LYS A 9 -12.87 -12.81 0.93
N LEU A 10 -12.63 -14.12 0.85
CA LEU A 10 -11.46 -14.75 1.44
C LEU A 10 -10.19 -14.41 0.67
N SER A 11 -10.24 -14.48 -0.67
CA SER A 11 -9.13 -14.06 -1.52
C SER A 11 -8.79 -12.58 -1.33
N ALA A 12 -9.79 -11.71 -1.20
CA ALA A 12 -9.57 -10.28 -0.92
C ALA A 12 -8.88 -10.06 0.43
N LEU A 13 -9.30 -10.80 1.47
CA LEU A 13 -8.65 -10.78 2.77
C LEU A 13 -7.20 -11.26 2.69
N GLY A 14 -6.93 -12.33 1.91
CA GLY A 14 -5.57 -12.80 1.65
C GLY A 14 -4.68 -11.73 1.02
N VAL A 15 -5.17 -11.01 0.00
CA VAL A 15 -4.42 -9.92 -0.64
C VAL A 15 -4.10 -8.78 0.34
N ILE A 16 -5.05 -8.42 1.20
CA ILE A 16 -4.84 -7.39 2.24
C ILE A 16 -3.79 -7.83 3.25
N LEU A 17 -3.86 -9.08 3.74
CA LEU A 17 -2.88 -9.62 4.67
C LEU A 17 -1.48 -9.68 4.05
N ILE A 18 -1.36 -10.06 2.78
CA ILE A 18 -0.09 -10.02 2.05
C ILE A 18 0.45 -8.60 2.00
N SER A 19 -0.38 -7.61 1.68
CA SER A 19 0.06 -6.20 1.65
C SER A 19 0.59 -5.74 3.00
N ILE A 20 -0.14 -5.99 4.09
CA ILE A 20 0.29 -5.63 5.44
C ILE A 20 1.60 -6.34 5.79
N PHE A 21 1.70 -7.63 5.49
CA PHE A 21 2.91 -8.40 5.78
C PHE A 21 4.13 -7.89 5.00
N MET A 22 3.94 -7.50 3.74
CA MET A 22 5.01 -6.93 2.91
C MET A 22 5.48 -5.57 3.42
N GLU A 23 4.59 -4.68 3.86
CA GLU A 23 4.97 -3.42 4.50
C GLU A 23 5.74 -3.66 5.81
N VAL A 24 5.31 -4.64 6.62
CA VAL A 24 6.03 -5.00 7.85
C VAL A 24 7.44 -5.49 7.53
N ILE A 25 7.61 -6.36 6.52
CA ILE A 25 8.93 -6.80 6.07
C ILE A 25 9.76 -5.61 5.60
N GLN A 26 9.18 -4.70 4.81
CA GLN A 26 9.87 -3.51 4.34
C GLN A 26 10.40 -2.68 5.51
N MET A 27 9.58 -2.42 6.54
CA MET A 27 10.01 -1.67 7.71
C MET A 27 11.13 -2.38 8.49
N ILE A 28 11.05 -3.71 8.63
CA ILE A 28 12.11 -4.50 9.29
C ILE A 28 13.42 -4.43 8.51
N VAL A 29 13.36 -4.64 7.20
CA VAL A 29 14.56 -4.67 6.34
C VAL A 29 15.19 -3.28 6.21
N SER A 30 14.37 -2.23 6.23
CA SER A 30 14.83 -0.84 6.11
C SER A 30 15.40 -0.28 7.42
N ASP A 31 15.20 -0.95 8.55
CA ASP A 31 15.65 -0.48 9.87
C ASP A 31 16.94 -1.20 10.30
N PRO A 32 18.09 -0.52 10.24
CA PRO A 32 19.38 -1.15 10.53
C PRO A 32 19.54 -1.54 12.01
N ASP A 33 18.76 -0.94 12.91
CA ASP A 33 18.91 -1.15 14.35
C ASP A 33 18.16 -2.39 14.83
N VAL A 34 17.16 -2.88 14.09
CA VAL A 34 16.37 -4.06 14.47
C VAL A 34 17.26 -5.27 14.74
N ALA A 35 18.32 -5.47 13.95
CA ALA A 35 19.23 -6.61 14.11
C ALA A 35 19.95 -6.61 15.47
N ASN A 36 20.35 -5.42 15.95
CA ASN A 36 21.16 -5.22 17.14
C ASN A 36 20.33 -5.10 18.44
N MET A 37 19.00 -5.05 18.33
CA MET A 37 18.12 -4.93 19.50
C MET A 37 18.06 -6.21 20.34
N PRO A 38 17.93 -6.08 21.68
CA PRO A 38 17.63 -7.21 22.55
C PRO A 38 16.26 -7.82 22.19
N GLN A 39 16.07 -9.11 22.52
CA GLN A 39 14.90 -9.88 22.08
C GLN A 39 13.56 -9.22 22.42
N MET A 40 13.43 -8.67 23.64
CA MET A 40 12.20 -7.96 24.05
C MET A 40 11.94 -6.70 23.21
N GLY A 41 13.01 -5.97 22.84
CA GLY A 41 12.92 -4.80 21.97
C GLY A 41 12.47 -5.15 20.55
N LYS A 42 12.93 -6.28 20.00
CA LYS A 42 12.51 -6.79 18.68
C LYS A 42 11.01 -7.09 18.63
N TRP A 43 10.47 -7.75 19.66
CA TRP A 43 9.04 -8.03 19.73
C TRP A 43 8.18 -6.77 19.82
N LEU A 44 8.59 -5.80 20.64
CA LEU A 44 7.89 -4.52 20.75
C LEU A 44 7.91 -3.76 19.41
N LYS A 45 9.07 -3.72 18.75
CA LYS A 45 9.24 -3.04 17.47
C LYS A 45 8.43 -3.70 16.34
N LEU A 46 8.41 -5.05 16.30
CA LEU A 46 7.53 -5.79 15.40
C LEU A 46 6.06 -5.45 15.62
N LEU A 47 5.61 -5.36 16.88
CA LEU A 47 4.23 -4.97 17.18
C LEU A 47 3.92 -3.55 16.70
N ILE A 48 4.85 -2.60 16.89
CA ILE A 48 4.71 -1.23 16.38
C ILE A 48 4.58 -1.22 14.87
N TYR A 49 5.41 -1.99 14.15
CA TYR A 49 5.32 -2.10 12.68
C TYR A 49 3.99 -2.70 12.22
N VAL A 50 3.54 -3.79 12.83
CA VAL A 50 2.24 -4.41 12.49
C VAL A 50 1.10 -3.43 12.72
N VAL A 51 1.06 -2.77 13.87
CA VAL A 51 0.02 -1.78 14.19
C VAL A 51 0.09 -0.58 13.24
N GLY A 52 1.31 -0.09 12.96
CA GLY A 52 1.55 1.01 12.03
C GLY A 52 1.04 0.70 10.63
N SER A 53 1.39 -0.46 10.06
CA SER A 53 0.90 -0.89 8.74
C SER A 53 -0.62 -1.02 8.69
N VAL A 54 -1.22 -1.66 9.71
CA VAL A 54 -2.68 -1.81 9.77
C VAL A 54 -3.36 -0.44 9.82
N LEU A 55 -2.86 0.49 10.64
CA LEU A 55 -3.41 1.84 10.75
C LEU A 55 -3.22 2.64 9.46
N SER A 56 -2.04 2.63 8.86
CA SER A 56 -1.75 3.32 7.59
C SER A 56 -2.65 2.82 6.47
N PHE A 57 -2.81 1.50 6.34
CA PHE A 57 -3.71 0.89 5.37
C PHE A 57 -5.17 1.29 5.62
N ALA A 58 -5.63 1.21 6.88
CA ALA A 58 -6.99 1.55 7.26
C ALA A 58 -7.31 3.03 7.01
N ILE A 59 -6.40 3.93 7.35
CA ILE A 59 -6.52 5.37 7.09
C ILE A 59 -6.58 5.62 5.59
N GLY A 60 -5.65 5.06 4.81
CA GLY A 60 -5.62 5.19 3.36
C GLY A 60 -6.96 4.77 2.74
N TYR A 61 -7.42 3.56 3.05
CA TYR A 61 -8.72 3.05 2.60
C TYR A 61 -9.87 3.97 3.01
N TRP A 62 -9.91 4.39 4.28
CA TRP A 62 -10.96 5.25 4.79
C TRP A 62 -11.04 6.58 4.03
N VAL A 63 -9.92 7.26 3.80
CA VAL A 63 -9.90 8.54 3.06
C VAL A 63 -10.42 8.36 1.63
N PHE A 64 -10.06 7.28 0.93
CA PHE A 64 -10.65 7.00 -0.39
C PHE A 64 -12.16 6.77 -0.32
N THR A 65 -12.65 6.03 0.69
CA THR A 65 -14.11 5.81 0.84
C THR A 65 -14.87 7.10 1.15
N LEU A 66 -14.27 8.05 1.88
CA LEU A 66 -14.87 9.36 2.13
C LEU A 66 -15.12 10.15 0.84
N LEU A 67 -14.18 10.10 -0.10
CA LEU A 67 -14.30 10.77 -1.40
C LEU A 67 -15.38 10.14 -2.29
N LEU A 68 -15.73 8.88 -2.02
CA LEU A 68 -16.60 8.05 -2.84
C LEU A 68 -17.93 7.72 -2.14
N ARG A 69 -18.33 8.50 -1.13
CA ARG A 69 -19.53 8.23 -0.29
C ARG A 69 -20.84 8.00 -1.05
N ASN A 70 -20.94 8.40 -2.32
CA ASN A 70 -22.16 8.31 -3.13
C ASN A 70 -22.29 7.00 -3.94
N ASN A 71 -21.43 6.00 -3.71
CA ASN A 71 -21.46 4.71 -4.40
C ASN A 71 -21.02 3.59 -3.42
N ASP A 72 -21.51 2.36 -3.56
CA ASP A 72 -21.14 1.24 -2.67
C ASP A 72 -20.48 0.07 -3.41
N ASN A 73 -20.59 0.02 -4.74
CA ASN A 73 -20.13 -1.12 -5.54
C ASN A 73 -18.60 -1.17 -5.74
N TYR A 74 -17.86 -0.17 -5.27
CA TYR A 74 -16.42 -0.07 -5.49
C TYR A 74 -15.57 -0.61 -4.34
N LYS A 75 -16.13 -0.78 -3.13
CA LYS A 75 -15.37 -1.00 -1.88
C LYS A 75 -14.38 -2.17 -1.96
N LEU A 76 -14.83 -3.32 -2.47
CA LEU A 76 -13.98 -4.51 -2.61
C LEU A 76 -12.87 -4.32 -3.65
N LYS A 77 -13.16 -3.64 -4.76
CA LYS A 77 -12.14 -3.37 -5.79
C LYS A 77 -11.12 -2.36 -5.30
N LEU A 78 -11.58 -1.32 -4.61
CA LEU A 78 -10.73 -0.28 -4.03
C LEU A 78 -9.74 -0.88 -3.03
N ILE A 79 -10.21 -1.68 -2.07
CA ILE A 79 -9.33 -2.25 -1.04
C ILE A 79 -8.28 -3.19 -1.66
N VAL A 80 -8.67 -3.99 -2.66
CA VAL A 80 -7.75 -4.86 -3.39
C VAL A 80 -6.73 -4.04 -4.19
N ASN A 81 -7.16 -2.97 -4.86
CA ASN A 81 -6.25 -2.11 -5.61
C ASN A 81 -5.21 -1.44 -4.72
N ILE A 82 -5.64 -0.91 -3.57
CA ILE A 82 -4.76 -0.32 -2.55
C ILE A 82 -3.73 -1.36 -2.10
N ALA A 83 -4.18 -2.56 -1.74
CA ALA A 83 -3.30 -3.64 -1.31
C ALA A 83 -2.28 -4.02 -2.40
N ILE A 84 -2.69 -4.13 -3.66
CA ILE A 84 -1.76 -4.43 -4.77
C ILE A 84 -0.73 -3.31 -4.94
N GLY A 85 -1.15 -2.05 -4.96
CA GLY A 85 -0.25 -0.91 -5.12
C GLY A 85 0.80 -0.81 -4.02
N LEU A 86 0.37 -0.92 -2.76
CA LEU A 86 1.26 -0.89 -1.59
C LEU A 86 2.19 -2.12 -1.56
N THR A 87 1.69 -3.30 -1.95
CA THR A 87 2.52 -4.50 -2.06
C THR A 87 3.64 -4.32 -3.07
N ILE A 88 3.34 -3.75 -4.25
CA ILE A 88 4.34 -3.49 -5.30
C ILE A 88 5.38 -2.50 -4.80
N ASP A 89 4.95 -1.41 -4.17
CA ASP A 89 5.85 -0.40 -3.60
C ASP A 89 6.80 -1.02 -2.55
N ALA A 90 6.24 -1.69 -1.55
CA ALA A 90 7.00 -2.34 -0.48
C ALA A 90 8.00 -3.35 -1.03
N LEU A 91 7.59 -4.17 -2.00
CA LEU A 91 8.45 -5.17 -2.62
C LEU A 91 9.63 -4.54 -3.37
N LEU A 92 9.40 -3.44 -4.10
CA LEU A 92 10.47 -2.72 -4.78
C LEU A 92 11.46 -2.10 -3.78
N ILE A 93 10.96 -1.50 -2.70
CA ILE A 93 11.81 -0.93 -1.65
C ILE A 93 12.63 -2.02 -0.96
N ILE A 94 12.02 -3.17 -0.62
CA ILE A 94 12.74 -4.32 -0.07
C ILE A 94 13.88 -4.75 -1.00
N ILE A 95 13.62 -4.89 -2.29
CA ILE A 95 14.65 -5.27 -3.28
C ILE A 95 15.80 -4.25 -3.27
N VAL A 96 15.49 -2.96 -3.28
CA VAL A 96 16.52 -1.91 -3.24
C VAL A 96 17.37 -2.04 -1.98
N VAL A 97 16.75 -2.17 -0.80
CA VAL A 97 17.49 -2.28 0.47
C VAL A 97 18.33 -3.55 0.50
N LEU A 98 17.83 -4.68 0.00
CA LEU A 98 18.59 -5.93 -0.03
C LEU A 98 19.81 -5.87 -0.95
N ILE A 99 19.74 -5.10 -2.04
CA ILE A 99 20.86 -4.93 -2.98
C ILE A 99 21.85 -3.86 -2.50
N ALA A 100 21.34 -2.71 -2.06
CA ALA A 100 22.14 -1.52 -1.78
C ALA A 100 22.43 -1.29 -0.29
N GLY A 101 21.80 -2.04 0.61
CA GLY A 101 21.91 -1.91 2.07
C GLY A 101 21.21 -0.69 2.66
N LYS A 102 20.65 0.19 1.83
CA LYS A 102 19.94 1.42 2.22
C LYS A 102 19.02 1.88 1.10
N THR A 103 18.06 2.75 1.42
CA THR A 103 17.29 3.53 0.44
C THR A 103 17.67 5.01 0.51
N ASP A 104 17.39 5.72 -0.57
CA ASP A 104 17.41 7.18 -0.61
C ASP A 104 16.10 7.70 -1.24
N ILE A 105 15.98 9.02 -1.30
CA ILE A 105 14.78 9.67 -1.84
C ILE A 105 14.53 9.33 -3.32
N TRP A 106 15.57 9.02 -4.09
CA TRP A 106 15.44 8.65 -5.50
C TRP A 106 14.89 7.23 -5.65
N ALA A 107 15.41 6.29 -4.87
CA ALA A 107 14.90 4.92 -4.85
C ALA A 107 13.45 4.88 -4.36
N ASN A 108 13.13 5.60 -3.27
CA ASN A 108 11.76 5.72 -2.77
C ASN A 108 10.86 6.42 -3.80
N GLY A 109 11.37 7.42 -4.51
CA GLY A 109 10.69 8.10 -5.62
C GLY A 109 10.32 7.14 -6.75
N ILE A 110 11.26 6.33 -7.23
CA ILE A 110 11.03 5.39 -8.33
C ILE A 110 10.07 4.28 -7.90
N ALA A 111 10.31 3.67 -6.73
CA ALA A 111 9.43 2.62 -6.20
C ALA A 111 8.01 3.15 -6.02
N GLY A 112 7.86 4.33 -5.42
CA GLY A 112 6.57 4.95 -5.19
C GLY A 112 5.86 5.35 -6.49
N VAL A 113 6.57 5.87 -7.50
CA VAL A 113 5.96 6.12 -8.83
C VAL A 113 5.39 4.83 -9.41
N ILE A 114 6.06 3.69 -9.25
CA ILE A 114 5.58 2.41 -9.76
C ILE A 114 4.41 1.87 -8.92
N GLY A 115 4.53 1.84 -7.60
CA GLY A 115 3.49 1.31 -6.70
C GLY A 115 2.23 2.17 -6.67
N PHE A 116 2.36 3.48 -6.45
CA PHE A 116 1.24 4.43 -6.48
C PHE A 116 0.73 4.66 -7.91
N GLY A 117 1.59 4.60 -8.93
CA GLY A 117 1.17 4.62 -10.33
C GLY A 117 0.32 3.39 -10.68
N ALA A 118 0.69 2.20 -10.21
CA ALA A 118 -0.10 0.99 -10.37
C ALA A 118 -1.46 1.13 -9.65
N LEU A 119 -1.49 1.64 -8.41
CA LEU A 119 -2.72 1.94 -7.69
C LEU A 119 -3.64 2.87 -8.49
N ALA A 120 -3.10 3.99 -8.98
CA ALA A 120 -3.86 4.96 -9.79
C ALA A 120 -4.40 4.32 -11.07
N ALA A 121 -3.58 3.54 -11.78
CA ALA A 121 -3.98 2.85 -13.01
C ALA A 121 -5.07 1.79 -12.77
N LEU A 122 -4.93 0.98 -11.72
CA LEU A 122 -5.93 -0.02 -11.33
C LEU A 122 -7.25 0.65 -10.97
N ASN A 123 -7.19 1.74 -10.20
CA ASN A 123 -8.36 2.51 -9.83
C ASN A 123 -9.05 3.13 -11.06
N TRP A 124 -8.29 3.74 -11.95
CA TRP A 124 -8.82 4.34 -13.18
C TRP A 124 -9.54 3.30 -14.06
N ARG A 125 -8.95 2.11 -14.20
CA ARG A 125 -9.44 1.08 -15.11
C ARG A 125 -10.56 0.22 -14.54
N PHE A 126 -10.52 -0.11 -13.25
CA PHE A 126 -11.37 -1.15 -12.65
C PHE A 126 -12.41 -0.63 -11.66
N LEU A 127 -12.28 0.59 -11.13
CA LEU A 127 -13.34 1.15 -10.29
C LEU A 127 -14.55 1.54 -11.14
N GLU A 128 -15.71 1.03 -10.73
CA GLU A 128 -17.03 1.34 -11.31
C GLU A 128 -17.60 2.59 -10.63
N VAL A 129 -16.92 3.72 -10.82
CA VAL A 129 -17.30 5.04 -10.32
C VAL A 129 -17.31 6.07 -11.45
N SER A 130 -17.92 7.24 -11.21
CA SER A 130 -17.99 8.33 -12.19
C SER A 130 -16.59 8.83 -12.57
N GLN A 131 -16.44 9.45 -13.75
CA GLN A 131 -15.14 10.02 -14.17
C GLN A 131 -14.64 11.10 -13.19
N SER A 132 -15.55 11.91 -12.64
CA SER A 132 -15.22 12.89 -11.60
C SER A 132 -14.58 12.22 -10.38
N ASP A 133 -15.15 11.10 -9.93
CA ASP A 133 -14.63 10.36 -8.78
C ASP A 133 -13.30 9.67 -9.09
N LYS A 134 -13.12 9.14 -10.30
CA LYS A 134 -11.81 8.62 -10.73
C LYS A 134 -10.72 9.67 -10.66
N ILE A 135 -11.01 10.92 -11.05
CA ILE A 135 -10.06 12.03 -10.95
C ILE A 135 -9.73 12.32 -9.49
N LYS A 136 -10.72 12.40 -8.59
CA LYS A 136 -10.50 12.64 -7.15
C LYS A 136 -9.58 11.58 -6.54
N ILE A 137 -9.79 10.31 -6.88
CA ILE A 137 -8.95 9.20 -6.44
C ILE A 137 -7.53 9.36 -6.97
N SER A 138 -7.34 9.61 -8.26
CA SER A 138 -5.99 9.79 -8.83
C SER A 138 -5.23 10.95 -8.19
N VAL A 139 -5.91 12.07 -7.92
CA VAL A 139 -5.33 13.21 -7.20
C VAL A 139 -4.93 12.82 -5.77
N LEU A 140 -5.81 12.11 -5.05
CA LEU A 140 -5.48 11.63 -3.71
C LEU A 140 -4.32 10.63 -3.71
N THR A 141 -4.24 9.73 -4.69
CA THR A 141 -3.11 8.81 -4.86
C THR A 141 -1.80 9.57 -5.07
N ALA A 142 -1.81 10.64 -5.87
CA ALA A 142 -0.64 11.48 -6.07
C ALA A 142 -0.24 12.25 -4.79
N ILE A 143 -1.20 12.79 -4.04
CA ILE A 143 -0.94 13.44 -2.76
C ILE A 143 -0.34 12.43 -1.77
N TRP A 144 -0.90 11.23 -1.68
CA TRP A 144 -0.40 10.19 -0.80
C TRP A 144 1.04 9.81 -1.16
N PHE A 145 1.34 9.62 -2.44
CA PHE A 145 2.71 9.40 -2.89
C PHE A 145 3.66 10.52 -2.45
N ILE A 146 3.30 11.79 -2.63
CA ILE A 146 4.15 12.91 -2.19
C ILE A 146 4.38 12.87 -0.67
N LEU A 147 3.34 12.56 0.11
CA LEU A 147 3.46 12.44 1.56
C LEU A 147 4.39 11.29 1.99
N THR A 148 4.53 10.25 1.18
CA THR A 148 5.48 9.15 1.47
C THR A 148 6.94 9.47 1.15
N LEU A 149 7.21 10.57 0.43
CA LEU A 149 8.58 11.00 0.11
C LEU A 149 9.20 11.92 1.16
N VAL A 150 8.39 12.45 2.08
CA VAL A 150 8.80 13.36 3.16
C VAL A 150 9.07 12.56 4.42
#